data_AF-A0A0G0T5C0-F1
#
_entry.id   AF-A0A0G0T5C0-F1
#
_cell.length_a   1.000
_cell.length_b   1.000
_cell.length_c   1.000
_cell.angle_alpha   90.00
_cell.angle_beta   90.00
_cell.angle_gamma   90.00
#
_symmetry.space_group_name_H-M   'P 1'
#
loop_
_entity.id
_entity.type
_entity.pdbx_description
1 polymer ?
#
loop_
_entity_poly.entity_id
_entity_poly.type
_entity_poly.pdbx_seq_one_letter_code
_entity_poly.pdbx_strand_id
1 'polypeptide(L)'
;MKRLLTFILIVSFVGIAIFGFTVFAHGMNSSDNNCVTSPIDGTACPTSIAAMTLHHISSLQTLLTSVTPSMSSLLMLLAFILLVSVSIFQLYKNLLFPKLELLRKRLHDLETNLSYSKQKIISWLSLFENSPSFSYVRHS
;
A
#
# COMPACT_ATOMS: atom_id res chain seq x y z
N MET A 1 16.69 4.10 2.17
CA MET A 1 15.80 5.18 2.68
C MET A 1 14.38 4.71 2.97
N LYS A 2 13.70 3.96 2.08
CA LYS A 2 12.32 3.48 2.32
C LYS A 2 12.14 2.75 3.66
N ARG A 3 13.05 1.82 3.99
CA ARG A 3 13.02 1.06 5.26
C ARG A 3 13.17 1.92 6.52
N LEU A 4 14.00 2.97 6.46
CA LEU A 4 14.17 3.91 7.58
C LEU A 4 12.90 4.73 7.81
N LEU A 5 12.27 5.20 6.72
CA LEU A 5 11.03 5.97 6.79
C LEU A 5 9.88 5.10 7.35
N THR A 6 9.76 3.84 6.89
CA THR A 6 8.82 2.88 7.45
C THR A 6 9.07 2.63 8.93
N PHE A 7 10.34 2.49 9.34
CA PHE A 7 10.70 2.27 10.74
C PHE A 7 10.33 3.47 11.62
N ILE A 8 10.62 4.70 11.18
CA ILE A 8 10.26 5.93 11.89
C ILE A 8 8.73 6.05 12.03
N LEU A 9 7.96 5.75 10.99
CA LEU A 9 6.49 5.78 11.06
C LEU A 9 5.94 4.76 12.05
N ILE A 10 6.45 3.53 12.03
CA ILE A 10 6.02 2.48 12.97
C ILE A 10 6.36 2.89 14.41
N VAL A 11 7.59 3.34 14.66
CA VAL A 11 8.02 3.75 16.00
C VAL A 11 7.22 4.95 16.50
N SER A 12 6.94 5.93 15.63
CA SER A 12 6.10 7.09 15.98
C SER A 12 4.67 6.65 16.33
N PHE A 13 4.06 5.79 15.52
CA PHE A 13 2.71 5.30 15.77
C PHE A 13 2.61 4.49 17.07
N VAL A 14 3.57 3.59 17.30
CA VAL A 14 3.65 2.81 18.53
C VAL A 14 3.92 3.71 19.74
N GLY A 15 4.78 4.71 19.61
CA GLY A 15 5.03 5.71 20.63
C GLY A 15 3.76 6.48 20.99
N ILE A 16 3.05 7.02 20.00
CA ILE A 16 1.78 7.73 20.21
C ILE A 16 0.74 6.83 20.89
N ALA A 17 0.65 5.56 20.52
CA ALA A 17 -0.25 4.61 21.15
C ALA A 17 0.13 4.39 22.63
N ILE A 18 1.39 4.01 22.92
CA ILE A 18 1.83 3.70 24.28
C ILE A 18 1.76 4.94 25.18
N PHE A 19 2.29 6.07 24.74
CA PHE A 19 2.26 7.32 25.51
C PHE A 19 0.85 7.89 25.60
N GLY A 20 0.02 7.71 24.57
CA GLY A 20 -1.40 8.07 24.60
C GLY A 20 -2.16 7.30 25.68
N PHE A 21 -2.06 5.96 25.68
CA PHE A 21 -2.79 5.12 26.63
C PHE A 21 -2.25 5.19 28.07
N THR A 22 -0.95 5.39 28.27
CA THR A 22 -0.37 5.50 29.62
C THR A 22 -0.83 6.76 30.36
N VAL A 23 -1.08 7.85 29.63
CA VAL A 23 -1.72 9.06 30.18
C VAL A 23 -3.17 8.78 30.61
N PHE A 24 -3.90 7.93 29.88
CA PHE A 24 -5.27 7.52 30.26
C PHE A 24 -5.31 6.57 31.46
N ALA A 25 -4.34 5.67 31.60
CA ALA A 25 -4.36 4.64 32.64
C ALA A 25 -4.06 5.15 34.06
N HIS A 26 -3.30 6.26 34.19
CA HIS A 26 -2.93 6.81 35.51
C HIS A 26 -3.98 7.74 36.14
N GLY A 27 -5.04 8.11 35.41
CA GLY A 27 -6.08 9.03 35.92
C GLY A 27 -7.26 8.37 36.64
N MET A 28 -7.39 7.04 36.60
CA MET A 28 -8.62 6.35 37.03
C MET A 28 -8.54 5.73 38.43
N ASN A 29 -7.34 5.50 38.98
CA ASN A 29 -7.17 4.64 40.17
C ASN A 29 -6.75 5.38 41.45
N SER A 30 -6.54 6.70 41.39
CA SER A 30 -6.16 7.48 42.56
C SER A 30 -7.35 8.34 42.99
N SER A 31 -7.84 8.11 44.20
CA SER A 31 -8.83 8.92 44.93
C SER A 31 -8.41 10.37 45.13
N ASP A 32 -7.18 10.72 44.74
CA ASP A 32 -6.65 12.06 44.74
C ASP A 32 -6.79 12.61 43.32
N ASN A 33 -7.85 13.41 43.12
CA ASN A 33 -8.05 14.63 42.32
C ASN A 33 -6.93 15.25 41.44
N ASN A 34 -5.83 14.56 41.17
CA ASN A 34 -4.69 15.03 40.41
C ASN A 34 -4.85 14.64 38.92
N CYS A 35 -5.78 15.31 38.24
CA CYS A 35 -5.72 15.42 36.77
C CYS A 35 -4.34 15.97 36.37
N VAL A 36 -3.61 15.26 35.52
CA VAL A 36 -2.35 15.76 34.93
C VAL A 36 -2.54 17.10 34.19
N THR A 37 -3.77 17.39 33.73
CA THR A 37 -4.11 18.61 32.98
C THR A 37 -4.58 19.78 33.86
N SER A 38 -4.93 19.54 35.13
CA SER A 38 -5.45 20.60 36.02
C SER A 38 -4.44 21.71 36.34
N PRO A 39 -3.13 21.42 36.52
CA PRO A 39 -2.12 22.47 36.67
C PRO A 39 -1.90 23.33 35.41
N ILE A 40 -2.31 22.83 34.24
CA ILE A 40 -2.03 23.46 32.94
C ILE A 40 -3.17 24.43 32.57
N ASP A 41 -4.42 24.01 32.75
CA ASP A 41 -5.60 24.80 32.34
C ASP A 41 -6.37 25.42 33.52
N GLY A 42 -5.98 25.16 34.77
CA GLY A 42 -6.67 25.67 35.97
C GLY A 42 -8.11 25.16 36.14
N THR A 43 -8.52 24.15 35.35
CA THR A 43 -9.87 23.59 35.37
C THR A 43 -9.97 22.44 36.36
N ALA A 44 -11.11 22.36 37.07
CA ALA A 44 -11.40 21.27 38.00
C ALA A 44 -11.51 19.94 37.26
N CYS A 45 -10.87 18.89 37.79
CA CYS A 45 -10.85 17.58 37.15
C CYS A 45 -12.29 16.99 37.10
N PRO A 46 -12.76 16.55 35.93
CA PRO A 46 -14.13 16.06 35.77
C PRO A 46 -14.37 14.81 36.62
N THR A 47 -15.36 14.86 37.51
CA THR A 47 -15.68 13.81 38.48
C THR A 47 -16.51 12.66 37.91
N SER A 48 -16.94 12.75 36.65
CA SER A 48 -17.74 11.73 35.97
C SER A 48 -17.17 11.41 34.59
N ILE A 49 -17.36 10.16 34.15
CA ILE A 49 -16.91 9.67 32.84
C ILE A 49 -17.50 10.55 31.71
N ALA A 50 -18.75 10.99 31.85
CA ALA A 50 -19.40 11.88 30.89
C ALA A 50 -18.77 13.28 30.84
N ALA A 51 -18.35 13.84 31.98
CA ALA A 51 -17.67 15.12 32.01
C ALA A 51 -16.23 15.00 31.45
N MET A 52 -15.57 13.85 31.65
CA MET A 52 -14.24 13.58 31.09
C MET A 52 -14.30 13.44 29.57
N THR A 53 -15.28 12.72 29.02
CA THR A 53 -15.45 12.60 27.56
C THR A 53 -15.76 13.95 26.92
N LEU A 54 -16.61 14.77 27.55
CA LEU A 54 -16.90 16.12 27.07
C LEU A 54 -15.67 17.04 27.11
N HIS A 55 -14.84 16.95 28.15
CA HIS A 55 -13.59 17.72 28.24
C HIS A 55 -12.62 17.31 27.12
N HIS A 56 -12.46 16.00 26.86
CA HIS A 56 -11.64 15.52 25.75
C HIS A 56 -12.18 15.91 24.37
N ILE A 57 -13.50 15.87 24.15
CA ILE A 57 -14.12 16.33 22.90
C ILE A 57 -13.85 17.82 22.70
N SER A 58 -14.01 18.62 23.74
CA SER A 58 -13.70 20.06 23.76
C SER A 58 -12.23 20.32 23.41
N SER A 59 -11.27 19.67 24.09
CA SER A 59 -9.85 19.83 23.80
C SER A 59 -9.49 19.39 22.38
N LEU A 60 -10.08 18.30 21.88
CA LEU A 60 -9.88 17.83 20.52
C LEU A 60 -10.44 18.83 19.50
N GLN A 61 -11.60 19.41 19.78
CA GLN A 61 -12.22 20.43 18.94
C GLN A 61 -11.40 21.72 18.92
N THR A 62 -10.86 22.15 20.07
CA THR A 62 -9.96 23.30 20.17
C THR A 62 -8.65 23.04 19.43
N LEU A 63 -8.09 21.84 19.52
CA LEU A 63 -6.90 21.45 18.74
C LEU A 63 -7.21 21.48 17.23
N LEU A 64 -8.33 20.90 16.80
CA LEU A 64 -8.75 20.87 15.40
C LEU A 64 -8.96 22.28 14.85
N THR A 65 -9.55 23.18 15.64
CA THR A 65 -9.84 24.56 15.22
C THR A 65 -8.64 25.50 15.33
N SER A 66 -7.72 25.27 16.27
CA SER A 66 -6.49 26.07 16.42
C SER A 66 -5.37 25.67 15.46
N VAL A 67 -5.27 24.38 15.12
CA VAL A 67 -4.26 23.85 14.19
C VAL A 67 -4.68 24.04 12.72
N THR A 68 -5.96 24.32 12.45
CA THR A 68 -6.43 24.62 11.09
C THR A 68 -6.66 26.13 10.88
N PRO A 69 -5.68 26.86 10.31
CA PRO A 69 -5.98 28.15 9.69
C PRO A 69 -7.12 27.97 8.68
N SER A 70 -8.03 28.94 8.59
CA SER A 70 -9.19 28.89 7.67
C SER A 70 -8.81 28.70 6.19
N MET A 71 -7.57 29.01 5.80
CA MET A 71 -7.00 28.75 4.47
C MET A 71 -6.27 27.40 4.34
N SER A 72 -6.00 26.71 5.46
CA SER A 72 -5.25 25.45 5.54
C SER A 72 -6.13 24.22 5.36
N SER A 73 -7.42 24.27 5.74
CA SER A 73 -8.33 23.11 5.63
C SER A 73 -8.52 22.65 4.19
N LEU A 74 -8.65 23.59 3.24
CA LEU A 74 -8.78 23.32 1.81
C LEU A 74 -7.45 22.80 1.21
N LEU A 75 -6.33 23.35 1.67
CA LEU A 75 -4.99 22.89 1.27
C LEU A 75 -4.68 21.49 1.80
N MET A 76 -5.09 21.18 3.04
CA MET A 76 -4.96 19.87 3.66
C MET A 76 -5.88 18.84 2.98
N LEU A 77 -7.10 19.23 2.64
CA LEU A 77 -8.00 18.39 1.84
C LEU A 77 -7.40 18.10 0.47
N LEU A 78 -6.86 19.12 -0.21
CA LEU A 78 -6.19 18.96 -1.50
C LEU A 78 -4.96 18.06 -1.38
N ALA A 79 -4.12 18.25 -0.36
CA ALA A 79 -2.96 17.42 -0.09
C ALA A 79 -3.36 15.97 0.18
N PHE A 80 -4.43 15.74 0.94
CA PHE A 80 -4.96 14.41 1.22
C PHE A 80 -5.47 13.73 -0.06
N ILE A 81 -6.24 14.44 -0.89
CA ILE A 81 -6.73 13.94 -2.18
C ILE A 81 -5.55 13.61 -3.11
N LEU A 82 -4.52 14.45 -3.17
CA LEU A 82 -3.32 14.19 -3.96
C LEU A 82 -2.57 12.95 -3.44
N LEU A 83 -2.44 12.79 -2.13
CA LEU A 83 -1.75 11.65 -1.54
C LEU A 83 -2.50 10.34 -1.79
N VAL A 84 -3.83 10.36 -1.68
CA VAL A 84 -4.71 9.22 -2.00
C VAL A 84 -4.63 8.89 -3.49
N SER A 85 -4.71 9.88 -4.38
CA SER A 85 -4.66 9.64 -5.83
C SER A 85 -3.31 9.09 -6.28
N VAL A 86 -2.19 9.60 -5.75
CA VAL A 86 -0.85 9.07 -6.00
C VAL A 86 -0.72 7.63 -5.48
N SER A 87 -1.28 7.33 -4.32
CA SER A 87 -1.26 5.99 -3.74
C SER A 87 -2.05 4.98 -4.59
N ILE A 88 -3.24 5.37 -5.06
CA ILE A 88 -4.06 4.56 -5.98
C ILE A 88 -3.34 4.35 -7.31
N PHE A 89 -2.74 5.41 -7.86
CA PHE A 89 -2.00 5.33 -9.11
C PHE A 89 -0.79 4.38 -9.00
N GLN A 90 -0.04 4.45 -7.90
CA GLN A 90 1.10 3.57 -7.66
C GLN A 90 0.68 2.12 -7.45
N LEU A 91 -0.45 1.87 -6.77
CA LEU A 91 -1.04 0.54 -6.64
C LEU A 91 -1.46 -0.01 -8.00
N TYR A 92 -2.17 0.79 -8.81
CA TYR A 92 -2.60 0.40 -10.15
C TYR A 92 -1.41 0.09 -11.05
N LYS A 93 -0.38 0.94 -11.02
CA LYS A 93 0.87 0.73 -11.74
C LYS A 93 1.53 -0.57 -11.30
N ASN A 94 1.66 -0.82 -10.00
CA ASN A 94 2.33 -2.01 -9.49
C ASN A 94 1.52 -3.30 -9.71
N LEU A 95 0.20 -3.22 -9.93
CA LEU A 95 -0.63 -4.39 -10.26
C LEU A 95 -0.71 -4.66 -11.77
N LEU A 96 -0.79 -3.63 -12.61
CA LEU A 96 -0.92 -3.81 -14.07
C LEU A 96 0.41 -4.00 -14.80
N PHE A 97 1.45 -3.23 -14.45
CA PHE A 97 2.73 -3.30 -15.17
C PHE A 97 3.41 -4.68 -15.09
N PRO A 98 3.47 -5.39 -13.94
CA PRO A 98 4.09 -6.72 -13.95
C PRO A 98 3.29 -7.72 -14.79
N LYS A 99 1.96 -7.58 -14.88
CA LYS A 99 1.13 -8.42 -15.77
C LYS A 99 1.43 -8.16 -17.24
N LEU A 100 1.66 -6.90 -17.61
CA LEU A 100 1.95 -6.51 -18.99
C LEU A 100 3.32 -7.04 -19.47
N GLU A 101 4.35 -6.97 -18.61
CA GLU A 101 5.67 -7.54 -18.92
C GLU A 101 5.62 -9.07 -19.05
N LEU A 102 4.91 -9.75 -18.14
CA LEU A 102 4.72 -11.20 -18.21
C LEU A 102 3.94 -11.62 -19.47
N LEU A 103 2.91 -10.87 -19.84
CA LEU A 103 2.10 -11.15 -21.03
C LEU A 103 2.92 -10.92 -22.31
N ARG A 104 3.71 -9.85 -22.37
CA ARG A 104 4.64 -9.60 -23.48
C ARG A 104 5.67 -10.71 -23.62
N LYS A 105 6.26 -11.17 -22.51
CA LYS A 105 7.21 -12.28 -22.51
C LYS A 105 6.56 -13.58 -22.99
N ARG A 106 5.34 -13.89 -22.52
CA ARG A 106 4.58 -15.07 -22.96
C ARG A 106 4.22 -15.02 -24.43
N LEU A 107 3.83 -13.86 -24.97
CA LEU A 107 3.54 -13.71 -26.40
C LEU A 107 4.80 -13.93 -27.26
N HIS A 108 5.93 -13.37 -26.84
CA HIS A 108 7.19 -13.56 -27.55
C HIS A 108 7.66 -15.02 -27.54
N ASP A 109 7.50 -15.71 -26.40
CA ASP A 109 7.81 -17.13 -26.27
C ASP A 109 6.89 -17.99 -27.16
N LEU A 110 5.62 -17.63 -27.27
CA LEU A 110 4.68 -18.33 -28.15
C LEU A 110 5.07 -18.17 -29.63
N GLU A 111 5.43 -16.96 -30.04
CA GLU A 111 5.83 -16.65 -31.42
C GLU A 111 7.11 -17.39 -31.82
N THR A 112 8.11 -17.40 -30.94
CA THR A 112 9.38 -18.11 -31.17
C THR A 112 9.18 -19.63 -31.24
N ASN A 113 8.39 -20.21 -30.33
CA ASN A 113 8.04 -21.64 -30.37
C ASN A 113 7.26 -22.01 -31.64
N LEU A 114 6.34 -21.15 -32.09
CA LEU A 114 5.59 -21.39 -33.32
C LEU A 114 6.50 -21.36 -34.56
N SER A 115 7.44 -20.42 -34.61
CA SER A 115 8.42 -20.31 -35.69
C SER A 115 9.37 -21.51 -35.73
N TYR A 116 9.88 -21.93 -34.57
CA TYR A 116 10.72 -23.12 -34.45
C TYR A 116 9.99 -24.40 -34.87
N SER A 117 8.72 -24.56 -34.45
CA SER A 117 7.89 -25.69 -34.86
C SER A 117 7.68 -25.74 -36.37
N LYS A 118 7.40 -24.58 -37.00
CA LYS A 118 7.27 -24.48 -38.47
C LYS A 118 8.56 -24.90 -39.18
N GLN A 119 9.72 -24.40 -38.74
CA GLN A 119 11.01 -24.78 -39.33
C GLN A 119 11.28 -26.27 -39.21
N LYS A 120 10.95 -26.88 -38.07
CA LYS A 120 11.10 -28.33 -37.86
C LYS A 120 10.20 -29.14 -38.79
N ILE A 121 8.94 -28.72 -38.98
CA ILE A 121 8.00 -29.38 -39.91
C ILE A 121 8.51 -29.26 -41.35
N ILE A 122 8.95 -28.07 -41.77
CA ILE A 122 9.52 -27.84 -43.11
C ILE A 122 10.77 -28.72 -43.32
N SER A 123 11.67 -28.78 -42.35
CA SER A 123 12.86 -29.62 -42.41
C SER A 123 12.53 -31.12 -42.46
N TRP A 124 11.46 -31.55 -41.82
CA TRP A 124 11.02 -32.94 -41.86
C TRP A 124 10.40 -33.28 -43.22
N LEU A 125 9.57 -32.38 -43.76
CA LEU A 125 8.98 -32.51 -45.09
C LEU A 125 10.05 -32.54 -46.19
N SER A 126 11.08 -31.71 -46.11
CA SER A 126 12.15 -31.68 -47.11
C SER A 126 12.98 -32.96 -47.14
N LEU A 127 13.17 -33.62 -46.00
CA LEU A 127 13.80 -34.95 -45.92
C LEU A 127 12.93 -36.02 -46.59
N PHE A 128 11.61 -35.92 -46.47
CA PHE A 128 10.68 -36.86 -47.08
C PHE A 128 10.66 -36.72 -48.60
N GLU A 129 10.64 -35.49 -49.11
CA GLU A 129 10.62 -35.19 -50.55
C GLU A 129 11.92 -35.60 -51.26
N ASN A 130 13.06 -35.50 -50.58
CA ASN A 130 14.37 -35.90 -51.12
C ASN A 130 14.74 -37.35 -50.80
N SER A 131 13.84 -38.14 -50.22
CA SER A 131 14.11 -39.55 -49.97
C SER A 131 14.09 -40.34 -51.29
N PRO A 132 15.05 -41.24 -51.53
CA PRO A 132 15.07 -42.04 -52.75
C PRO A 132 13.81 -42.90 -52.82
N SER A 133 12.99 -42.68 -53.85
CA SER A 133 11.88 -43.58 -54.13
C SER A 133 12.45 -44.95 -54.50
N PHE A 134 12.02 -45.99 -53.78
CA PHE A 134 12.38 -47.38 -54.07
C PHE A 134 11.70 -47.80 -55.38
N SER A 135 12.21 -47.29 -56.51
CA SER A 135 11.90 -47.82 -57.84
C SER A 135 12.68 -49.13 -57.98
N TYR A 136 12.01 -50.23 -57.66
CA TYR A 136 12.54 -51.56 -57.89
C TYR A 136 12.56 -51.82 -59.40
N VAL A 137 13.68 -51.52 -60.06
CA VAL A 137 13.90 -51.94 -61.45
C VAL A 137 14.10 -53.45 -61.44
N ARG A 138 13.01 -54.19 -61.71
CA ARG A 138 13.05 -55.63 -61.95
C ARG A 138 13.62 -55.85 -63.35
N HIS A 139 14.91 -56.17 -63.42
CA HIS A 139 15.52 -56.77 -64.61
C HIS A 139 15.25 -58.28 -64.59
N SER A 140 14.41 -58.74 -65.51
CA SER A 140 14.38 -60.12 -66.02
C SER A 140 13.80 -60.11 -67.43
#